data_AF-A0A653CFZ4-F1
#
_entry.id   AF-A0A653CFZ4-F1
#
_cell.length_a   1.000
_cell.length_b   1.000
_cell.length_c   1.000
_cell.angle_alpha   90.00
_cell.angle_beta   90.00
_cell.angle_gamma   90.00
#
_symmetry.space_group_name_H-M   'P 1'
#
loop_
_entity.id
_entity.type
_entity.pdbx_description
1 polymer ?
#
loop_
_entity_poly.entity_id
_entity_poly.type
_entity_poly.pdbx_seq_one_letter_code
_entity_poly.pdbx_strand_id
1 'polypeptide(L)'
;MKCVRLPLMSVADILSVVRPARLVNPDTLLDAIAERTNIRLSKLPHRGQLLIDENVASPRLGSKVISGELMEYLLDGDYYTYDMEKGYTRHAISGPGDHGIIVKLGTPSIINHIRMLLWDRDIR
;
A
#
# COMPACT_ATOMS: atom_id res chain seq x y z
N MET A 1 -2.16 -10.52 -20.61
CA MET A 1 -1.49 -9.23 -20.34
C MET A 1 -2.23 -8.41 -19.27
N LYS A 2 -2.22 -8.82 -18.00
CA LYS A 2 -2.85 -8.05 -16.89
C LYS A 2 -1.87 -7.14 -16.13
N CYS A 3 -0.62 -7.06 -16.57
CA CYS A 3 0.46 -6.38 -15.82
C CYS A 3 0.65 -4.91 -16.20
N VAL A 4 0.12 -4.47 -17.35
CA VAL A 4 0.28 -3.11 -17.88
C VAL A 4 -1.04 -2.36 -17.78
N ARG A 5 -1.01 -1.19 -17.15
CA ARG A 5 -2.18 -0.30 -16.99
C ARG A 5 -2.22 0.72 -18.13
N LEU A 6 -2.54 0.23 -19.33
CA LEU A 6 -2.61 1.05 -20.55
C LEU A 6 -3.45 2.34 -20.39
N PRO A 7 -4.60 2.36 -19.67
CA PRO A 7 -5.38 3.60 -19.47
C PRO A 7 -4.60 4.72 -18.77
N LEU A 8 -3.56 4.39 -18.01
CA LEU A 8 -2.73 5.37 -17.30
C LEU A 8 -1.68 6.03 -18.22
N MET A 9 -1.35 5.44 -19.37
CA MET A 9 -0.40 6.00 -20.34
C MET A 9 -1.01 7.14 -21.15
N SER A 10 -0.19 8.07 -21.65
CA SER A 10 -0.70 9.12 -22.55
C SER A 10 -1.20 8.52 -23.86
N VAL A 11 -2.19 9.16 -24.49
CA VAL A 11 -2.70 8.72 -25.81
C VAL A 11 -1.58 8.75 -26.85
N ALA A 12 -0.65 9.71 -26.75
CA ALA A 12 0.52 9.80 -27.61
C ALA A 12 1.42 8.55 -27.49
N ASP A 13 1.71 8.08 -26.27
CA ASP A 13 2.53 6.88 -26.06
C ASP A 13 1.82 5.61 -26.55
N ILE A 14 0.49 5.52 -26.33
CA ILE A 14 -0.31 4.40 -26.82
C ILE A 14 -0.20 4.29 -28.35
N LEU A 15 -0.28 5.41 -29.06
CA LEU A 15 -0.27 5.43 -30.52
C LEU A 15 1.14 5.35 -31.15
N SER A 16 2.14 5.97 -30.53
CA SER A 16 3.50 6.07 -31.08
C SER A 16 4.44 4.97 -30.61
N VAL A 17 4.23 4.40 -29.43
CA VAL A 17 5.11 3.37 -28.83
C VAL A 17 4.40 2.02 -28.78
N VAL A 18 3.21 1.95 -28.18
CA VAL A 18 2.55 0.67 -27.91
C VAL A 18 1.95 0.06 -29.17
N ARG A 19 1.26 0.86 -30.00
CA ARG A 19 0.63 0.38 -31.25
C ARG A 19 1.65 -0.17 -32.26
N PRO A 20 2.79 0.49 -32.54
CA PRO A 20 3.77 -0.04 -33.49
C PRO A 20 4.51 -1.29 -32.99
N ALA A 21 4.57 -1.51 -31.68
CA ALA A 21 5.19 -2.71 -31.11
C ALA A 21 4.42 -4.01 -31.42
N ARG A 22 3.13 -3.91 -31.83
CA ARG A 22 2.26 -5.06 -32.20
C ARG A 22 2.17 -6.17 -31.13
N LEU A 23 2.46 -5.83 -29.88
CA LEU A 23 2.36 -6.75 -28.74
C LEU A 23 0.92 -6.86 -28.21
N VAL A 24 0.09 -5.84 -28.43
CA VAL A 24 -1.26 -5.72 -27.88
C VAL A 24 -2.28 -5.65 -29.03
N ASN A 25 -3.44 -6.30 -28.86
CA ASN A 25 -4.54 -6.22 -29.82
C ASN A 25 -5.00 -4.76 -29.98
N PRO A 26 -5.18 -4.26 -31.22
CA PRO A 26 -5.73 -2.93 -31.49
C PRO A 26 -7.01 -2.59 -30.71
N ASP A 27 -7.93 -3.53 -30.53
CA ASP A 27 -9.19 -3.28 -29.81
C ASP A 27 -8.93 -2.94 -28.34
N THR A 28 -7.98 -3.64 -27.71
CA THR A 28 -7.56 -3.35 -26.33
C THR A 28 -6.92 -1.96 -26.19
N LEU A 29 -6.26 -1.46 -27.25
CA LEU A 29 -5.71 -0.09 -27.25
C LEU A 29 -6.83 0.95 -27.34
N LEU A 30 -7.86 0.68 -28.16
CA LEU A 30 -9.03 1.54 -28.27
C LEU A 30 -9.80 1.60 -26.95
N ASP A 31 -10.01 0.45 -26.30
CA ASP A 31 -10.64 0.37 -24.98
C ASP A 31 -9.87 1.17 -23.94
N ALA A 32 -8.53 1.04 -23.93
CA ALA A 32 -7.68 1.79 -23.00
C ALA A 32 -7.73 3.31 -23.23
N ILE A 33 -7.80 3.77 -24.48
CA ILE A 33 -7.96 5.19 -24.82
C ILE A 33 -9.35 5.69 -24.39
N ALA A 34 -10.39 4.90 -24.65
CA ALA A 34 -11.76 5.23 -24.25
C ALA A 34 -11.87 5.33 -22.72
N GLU A 35 -11.28 4.39 -21.99
CA GLU A 35 -11.24 4.40 -20.53
C GLU A 35 -10.53 5.66 -20.00
N ARG A 36 -9.33 5.97 -20.54
CA ARG A 36 -8.58 7.17 -20.18
C ARG A 36 -9.35 8.47 -20.41
N THR A 37 -10.11 8.55 -21.50
CA THR A 37 -10.79 9.78 -21.92
C THR A 37 -12.10 9.99 -21.17
N ASN A 38 -12.83 8.90 -20.90
CA ASN A 38 -14.18 8.98 -20.34
C ASN A 38 -14.22 8.82 -18.82
N ILE A 39 -13.20 8.21 -18.20
CA ILE A 39 -13.14 8.00 -16.75
C ILE A 39 -12.30 9.09 -16.10
N ARG A 40 -12.76 9.58 -14.93
CA ARG A 40 -11.97 10.51 -14.12
C ARG A 40 -10.64 9.89 -13.73
N LEU A 41 -9.55 10.68 -13.79
CA LEU A 41 -8.20 10.23 -13.45
C LEU A 41 -8.12 9.48 -12.10
N SER A 42 -8.86 9.92 -11.08
CA SER A 42 -8.88 9.28 -9.75
C SER A 42 -9.52 7.90 -9.71
N LYS A 43 -10.33 7.54 -10.72
CA LYS A 43 -11.00 6.23 -10.85
C LYS A 43 -10.29 5.28 -11.80
N LEU A 44 -9.25 5.73 -12.49
CA LEU A 44 -8.41 4.87 -13.31
C LEU A 44 -7.67 3.86 -12.43
N PRO A 45 -7.20 2.73 -12.99
CA PRO A 45 -6.64 1.61 -12.22
C PRO A 45 -5.22 1.89 -11.69
N HIS A 46 -5.05 2.93 -10.88
CA HIS A 46 -3.78 3.28 -10.21
C HIS A 46 -3.29 2.14 -9.32
N ARG A 47 -1.98 2.07 -9.11
CA ARG A 47 -1.37 1.09 -8.18
C ARG A 47 -1.80 1.36 -6.73
N GLY A 48 -1.92 2.63 -6.39
CA GLY A 48 -2.23 3.14 -5.07
C GLY A 48 -1.93 4.63 -5.00
N GLN A 49 -2.28 5.25 -3.89
CA GLN A 49 -1.94 6.65 -3.63
C GLN A 49 -0.48 6.79 -3.20
N LEU A 50 0.12 7.94 -3.53
CA LEU A 50 1.42 8.37 -3.03
C LEU A 50 1.18 9.66 -2.23
N LEU A 51 1.36 9.59 -0.92
CA LEU A 51 1.28 10.73 -0.02
C LEU A 51 2.69 11.00 0.51
N ILE A 52 3.22 12.18 0.19
CA ILE A 52 4.60 12.57 0.53
C ILE A 52 4.63 12.95 2.00
N ASP A 53 5.63 12.42 2.73
CA ASP A 53 5.88 12.70 4.15
C ASP A 53 4.69 12.44 5.09
N GLU A 54 3.71 11.64 4.66
CA GLU A 54 2.55 11.26 5.46
C GLU A 54 2.61 9.80 5.93
N ASN A 55 2.24 9.58 7.19
CA ASN A 55 2.06 8.24 7.72
C ASN A 55 0.70 7.65 7.30
N VAL A 56 0.71 6.81 6.26
CA VAL A 56 -0.48 6.07 5.80
C VAL A 56 -0.92 4.96 6.78
N ALA A 57 -0.03 4.49 7.66
CA ALA A 57 -0.35 3.55 8.72
C ALA A 57 -0.92 4.28 9.95
N SER A 58 -2.05 4.95 9.77
CA SER A 58 -2.77 5.67 10.83
C SER A 58 -4.24 5.20 10.92
N PRO A 59 -4.80 5.01 12.14
CA PRO A 59 -6.20 4.67 12.31
C PRO A 59 -7.14 5.73 11.72
N ARG A 60 -6.70 7.00 11.69
CA ARG A 60 -7.44 8.11 11.07
C ARG A 60 -7.65 7.92 9.56
N LEU A 61 -6.74 7.21 8.90
CA LEU A 61 -6.81 6.87 7.48
C LEU A 61 -7.45 5.49 7.24
N GLY A 62 -8.04 4.87 8.28
CA GLY A 62 -8.68 3.56 8.18
C GLY A 62 -7.72 2.38 8.25
N SER A 63 -6.45 2.62 8.59
CA SER A 63 -5.46 1.56 8.78
C SER A 63 -5.67 0.84 10.11
N LYS A 64 -5.46 -0.47 10.13
CA LYS A 64 -5.66 -1.30 11.33
C LYS A 64 -4.70 -2.48 11.38
N VAL A 65 -4.37 -2.90 12.59
CA VAL A 65 -3.70 -4.18 12.84
C VAL A 65 -4.74 -5.29 12.75
N ILE A 66 -4.42 -6.36 12.02
CA ILE A 66 -5.34 -7.51 11.82
C ILE A 66 -4.76 -8.84 12.34
N SER A 67 -3.50 -8.83 12.79
CA SER A 67 -2.83 -9.99 13.39
C SER A 67 -1.75 -9.51 14.37
N GLY A 68 -1.59 -10.25 15.48
CA GLY A 68 -0.74 -9.90 16.61
C GLY A 68 -1.53 -9.86 17.94
N GLU A 69 -0.80 -9.71 19.05
CA GLU A 69 -1.33 -9.47 20.39
C GLU A 69 -1.20 -7.99 20.76
N LEU A 70 -2.15 -7.46 21.55
CA LEU A 70 -2.16 -6.06 21.98
C LEU A 70 -2.14 -5.08 20.79
N MET A 71 -3.02 -5.35 19.82
CA MET A 71 -3.10 -4.71 18.49
C MET A 71 -3.38 -3.20 18.52
N GLU A 72 -3.96 -2.71 19.62
CA GLU A 72 -4.35 -1.33 19.82
C GLU A 72 -3.15 -0.37 19.86
N TYR A 73 -1.97 -0.84 20.28
CA TYR A 73 -0.81 0.03 20.54
C TYR A 73 0.03 0.33 19.30
N LEU A 74 0.04 -0.51 18.26
CA LEU A 74 0.98 -0.31 17.13
C LEU A 74 0.75 0.99 16.36
N LEU A 75 -0.51 1.42 16.28
CA LEU A 75 -0.94 2.54 15.43
C LEU A 75 -1.56 3.69 16.22
N ASP A 76 -1.52 3.66 17.57
CA ASP A 76 -2.11 4.71 18.41
C ASP A 76 -1.33 6.03 18.37
N GLY A 77 -0.06 5.98 17.95
CA GLY A 77 0.84 7.12 17.85
C GLY A 77 1.52 7.49 19.17
N ASP A 78 1.39 6.67 20.21
CA ASP A 78 2.10 6.83 21.46
C ASP A 78 3.48 6.16 21.38
N TYR A 79 4.52 6.97 21.54
CA TYR A 79 5.92 6.52 21.59
C TYR A 79 6.61 6.95 22.90
N TYR A 80 5.84 7.44 23.88
CA TYR A 80 6.35 7.86 25.18
C TYR A 80 5.88 6.90 26.29
N THR A 81 4.62 6.46 26.22
CA THR A 81 3.93 5.72 27.27
C THR A 81 3.90 4.22 26.99
N TYR A 82 5.06 3.58 27.01
CA TYR A 82 5.19 2.13 26.95
C TYR A 82 6.04 1.62 28.12
N ASP A 83 5.68 0.50 28.72
CA ASP A 83 6.40 -0.11 29.84
C ASP A 83 6.38 -1.63 29.68
N MET A 84 6.96 -2.37 30.63
CA MET A 84 7.08 -3.83 30.60
C MET A 84 5.75 -4.58 30.33
N GLU A 85 4.60 -3.97 30.62
CA GLU A 85 3.29 -4.60 30.55
C GLU A 85 2.39 -4.07 29.42
N LYS A 86 2.62 -2.85 28.91
CA LYS A 86 1.75 -2.20 27.89
C LYS A 86 2.48 -1.27 26.93
N GLY A 87 1.77 -0.84 25.88
CA GLY A 87 2.29 0.14 24.91
C GLY A 87 3.08 -0.49 23.76
N TYR A 88 2.86 -1.77 23.48
CA TYR A 88 3.50 -2.47 22.37
C TYR A 88 2.58 -3.57 21.84
N THR A 89 2.62 -3.75 20.52
CA THR A 89 2.04 -4.91 19.85
C THR A 89 3.13 -5.97 19.70
N ARG A 90 2.79 -7.22 19.97
CA ARG A 90 3.74 -8.34 19.91
C ARG A 90 3.19 -9.51 19.12
N HIS A 91 4.08 -10.41 18.74
CA HIS A 91 3.73 -11.63 18.04
C HIS A 91 4.76 -12.71 18.35
N ALA A 92 4.30 -13.90 18.72
CA ALA A 92 5.16 -15.04 19.01
C ALA A 92 5.58 -15.76 17.72
N ILE A 93 6.88 -15.87 17.48
CA ILE A 93 7.43 -16.53 16.29
C ILE A 93 7.19 -18.04 16.40
N SER A 94 6.24 -18.55 15.62
CA SER A 94 5.72 -19.92 15.76
C SER A 94 6.23 -20.90 14.70
N GLY A 95 7.13 -20.46 13.80
CA GLY A 95 7.77 -21.31 12.79
C GLY A 95 7.28 -21.06 11.35
N PRO A 96 7.48 -22.01 10.42
CA PRO A 96 7.17 -21.83 9.01
C PRO A 96 5.69 -21.56 8.76
N GLY A 97 5.39 -20.54 7.95
CA GLY A 97 4.02 -20.14 7.63
C GLY A 97 3.40 -19.14 8.62
N ASP A 98 4.15 -18.73 9.63
CA ASP A 98 3.76 -17.67 10.54
C ASP A 98 3.65 -16.32 9.80
N HIS A 99 2.57 -15.59 10.06
CA HIS A 99 2.24 -14.35 9.36
C HIS A 99 2.70 -13.08 10.10
N GLY A 100 3.12 -13.21 11.36
CA GLY A 100 3.61 -12.07 12.13
C GLY A 100 2.53 -11.03 12.44
N ILE A 101 2.99 -9.81 12.72
CA ILE A 101 2.11 -8.65 12.85
C ILE A 101 1.68 -8.19 11.45
N ILE A 102 0.37 -8.17 11.19
CA ILE A 102 -0.17 -7.74 9.91
C ILE A 102 -0.90 -6.41 10.06
N VAL A 103 -0.46 -5.40 9.31
CA VAL A 103 -1.11 -4.10 9.22
C VAL A 103 -1.84 -3.97 7.88
N LYS A 104 -3.16 -3.79 7.94
CA LYS A 104 -3.98 -3.46 6.78
C LYS A 104 -4.07 -1.94 6.66
N LEU A 105 -3.55 -1.38 5.57
CA LEU A 105 -3.75 0.04 5.25
C LEU A 105 -5.19 0.31 4.81
N GLY A 106 -5.69 1.52 5.10
CA GLY A 106 -7.05 1.91 4.72
C GLY A 106 -7.27 2.01 3.22
N THR A 107 -6.23 2.36 2.46
CA THR A 107 -6.24 2.43 0.99
C THR A 107 -4.93 1.88 0.42
N PRO A 108 -4.94 1.31 -0.81
CA PRO A 108 -3.71 0.91 -1.48
C PRO A 108 -2.76 2.10 -1.57
N SER A 109 -1.59 2.00 -0.95
CA SER A 109 -0.64 3.10 -0.84
C SER A 109 0.76 2.63 -1.23
N ILE A 110 1.54 3.53 -1.84
CA ILE A 110 2.94 3.29 -2.16
C ILE A 110 3.78 3.69 -0.95
N ILE A 111 4.44 2.71 -0.33
CA ILE A 111 5.27 2.91 0.87
C ILE A 111 6.73 3.02 0.44
N ASN A 112 7.43 4.06 0.90
CA ASN A 112 8.86 4.25 0.64
C ASN A 112 9.74 3.80 1.83
N HIS A 113 9.30 4.04 3.05
CA HIS A 113 10.03 3.67 4.26
C HIS A 113 9.06 3.30 5.37
N ILE A 114 9.54 2.49 6.32
CA ILE A 114 8.82 2.11 7.54
C ILE A 114 9.69 2.51 8.72
N ARG A 115 9.10 3.17 9.71
CA ARG A 115 9.74 3.46 11.00
C ARG A 115 9.05 2.62 12.06
N MET A 116 9.83 1.94 12.87
CA MET A 116 9.33 1.12 13.97
C MET A 116 10.07 1.55 15.23
N LEU A 117 9.32 1.80 16.28
CA LEU A 117 9.86 1.82 17.63
C LEU A 117 9.93 0.37 18.09
N LEU A 118 11.14 -0.11 18.31
CA LEU A 118 11.36 -1.42 18.90
C LEU A 118 11.41 -1.29 20.41
N TRP A 119 11.02 -2.37 21.08
CA TRP A 119 11.14 -2.46 22.52
C TRP A 119 12.61 -2.37 22.95
N ASP A 120 12.95 -1.29 23.62
CA ASP A 120 14.32 -0.96 24.05
C ASP A 120 14.45 -0.82 25.58
N ARG A 121 13.36 -1.00 26.34
CA ARG A 121 13.33 -0.84 27.80
C ARG A 121 13.83 -2.06 28.60
N ASP A 122 14.40 -3.07 27.96
CA ASP A 122 15.03 -4.19 28.67
C ASP A 122 16.45 -3.81 29.11
N ILE A 123 16.62 -3.51 30.40
CA ILE A 123 17.93 -3.30 31.02
C ILE A 123 18.45 -4.68 31.43
N ARG A 124 19.12 -5.39 30.52
CA ARG A 124 19.90 -6.61 30.85
C ARG A 124 21.39 -6.33 30.89
#